data_AF-A0A2D5C9P7-F1
#
_entry.id   AF-A0A2D5C9P7-F1
#
_cell.length_a   1.000
_cell.length_b   1.000
_cell.length_c   1.000
_cell.angle_alpha   90.00
_cell.angle_beta   90.00
_cell.angle_gamma   90.00
#
_symmetry.space_group_name_H-M   'P 1'
#
loop_
_entity.id
_entity.type
_entity.pdbx_description
1 polymer ?
#
loop_
_entity_poly.entity_id
_entity_poly.type
_entity_poly.pdbx_seq_one_letter_code
_entity_poly.pdbx_strand_id
1 'polypeptide(L)'
;MKLRNLLFSFIAIFIISMVSNLYFNLKINNLFEELSTLKTELVELEVEKSNTHLIYIKSFSTSNMELLSKSMNYRRLDIHNKNKNLVKPYKLEDGNKPIVVLGFGGR
;
A
#
# COMPACT_ATOMS: atom_id res chain seq x y z
N MET A 1 2.91 67.48 -9.93
CA MET A 1 2.05 66.53 -9.17
C MET A 1 2.12 65.09 -9.68
N LYS A 2 2.15 64.83 -11.00
CA LYS A 2 2.18 63.47 -11.58
C LYS A 2 3.44 62.65 -11.24
N LEU A 3 4.63 63.27 -11.30
CA LEU A 3 5.91 62.56 -11.10
C LEU A 3 6.11 62.09 -9.65
N ARG A 4 5.67 62.89 -8.67
CA ARG A 4 5.68 62.53 -7.25
C ARG A 4 4.77 61.33 -6.95
N ASN A 5 3.57 61.31 -7.52
CA ASN A 5 2.63 60.19 -7.36
C ASN A 5 3.16 58.90 -8.01
N LEU A 6 3.88 59.03 -9.13
CA LEU A 6 4.52 57.92 -9.82
C LEU A 6 5.70 57.35 -9.01
N LEU A 7 6.49 58.23 -8.37
CA LEU A 7 7.56 57.83 -7.44
C LEU A 7 7.01 57.09 -6.20
N PHE A 8 5.90 57.58 -5.62
CA PHE A 8 5.21 56.88 -4.54
C PHE A 8 4.64 55.52 -4.97
N SER A 9 4.15 55.40 -6.20
CA SER A 9 3.68 54.12 -6.74
C SER A 9 4.82 53.10 -6.87
N PHE A 10 6.01 53.52 -7.31
CA PHE A 10 7.18 52.62 -7.37
C PHE A 10 7.61 52.14 -5.98
N ILE A 11 7.63 53.05 -4.99
CA ILE A 11 7.95 52.70 -3.60
C ILE A 11 6.93 51.70 -3.05
N ALA A 12 5.63 51.92 -3.31
CA ALA A 12 4.58 51.01 -2.88
C ALA A 12 4.73 49.62 -3.51
N ILE A 13 4.98 49.54 -4.82
CA ILE A 13 5.21 48.27 -5.53
C ILE A 13 6.43 47.53 -4.95
N PHE A 14 7.51 48.25 -4.65
CA PHE A 14 8.71 47.66 -4.07
C PHE A 14 8.46 47.08 -2.67
N ILE A 15 7.74 47.82 -1.81
CA ILE A 15 7.37 47.35 -0.47
C ILE A 15 6.46 46.13 -0.56
N ILE A 16 5.45 46.17 -1.44
CA ILE A 16 4.55 45.03 -1.68
C ILE A 16 5.35 43.81 -2.15
N SER A 17 6.28 43.99 -3.08
CA SER A 17 7.14 42.90 -3.56
C SER A 17 7.98 42.28 -2.44
N MET A 18 8.53 43.09 -1.54
CA MET A 18 9.28 42.58 -0.39
C MET A 18 8.40 41.80 0.59
N VAL A 19 7.23 42.35 0.93
CA VAL A 19 6.28 41.71 1.86
C VAL A 19 5.74 40.41 1.26
N SER A 20 5.38 40.41 -0.03
CA SER A 20 4.91 39.22 -0.74
C SER A 20 6.00 38.15 -0.78
N ASN A 21 7.25 38.50 -1.07
CA ASN A 21 8.35 37.55 -1.09
C ASN A 21 8.54 36.89 0.30
N LEU A 22 8.51 37.69 1.37
CA LEU A 22 8.57 37.17 2.74
C LEU A 22 7.40 36.22 3.04
N TYR A 23 6.17 36.62 2.68
CA TYR A 23 4.97 35.80 2.87
C TYR A 23 5.08 34.46 2.15
N PHE A 24 5.49 34.47 0.87
CA PHE A 24 5.65 33.24 0.10
C PHE A 24 6.75 32.35 0.67
N ASN A 25 7.89 32.90 1.09
CA ASN A 25 8.96 32.10 1.69
C ASN A 25 8.52 31.41 2.99
N LEU A 26 7.79 32.12 3.86
CA LEU A 26 7.23 31.51 5.07
C LEU A 26 6.23 30.40 4.73
N LYS A 27 5.34 30.64 3.75
CA LYS A 27 4.36 29.64 3.34
C LYS A 27 5.02 28.40 2.72
N ILE A 28 6.06 28.60 1.91
CA ILE A 28 6.85 27.50 1.32
C ILE A 28 7.52 26.68 2.41
N ASN A 29 8.14 27.32 3.41
CA ASN A 29 8.79 26.61 4.50
C ASN A 29 7.80 25.75 5.31
N ASN A 30 6.64 26.31 5.66
CA ASN A 30 5.61 25.57 6.39
C ASN A 30 5.11 24.36 5.57
N LEU A 31 4.84 24.57 4.27
CA LEU A 31 4.41 23.47 3.39
C LEU A 31 5.50 22.40 3.22
N PHE A 32 6.77 22.81 3.20
CA PHE A 32 7.89 21.87 3.13
C PHE A 32 8.00 21.02 4.39
N GLU A 33 7.78 21.62 5.56
CA GLU A 33 7.77 20.92 6.84
C GLU A 33 6.61 19.91 6.90
N GLU A 34 5.38 20.34 6.57
CA GLU A 34 4.20 19.45 6.47
C GLU A 34 4.41 18.30 5.47
N LEU A 35 5.08 18.56 4.34
CA LEU A 35 5.40 17.52 3.37
C LEU A 35 6.44 16.54 3.91
N SER A 36 7.42 17.03 4.66
CA SER A 36 8.44 16.20 5.29
C SER A 36 7.84 15.26 6.34
N THR A 37 6.93 15.76 7.18
CA THR A 37 6.25 14.93 8.19
C THR A 37 5.34 13.90 7.53
N LEU A 38 4.60 14.28 6.49
CA LEU A 38 3.76 13.33 5.75
C LEU A 38 4.60 12.22 5.10
N LYS A 39 5.78 12.55 4.59
CA LYS A 39 6.70 11.57 4.00
C LYS A 39 7.20 10.57 5.04
N THR A 40 7.54 11.03 6.25
CA THR A 40 7.97 10.12 7.32
C THR A 40 6.85 9.19 7.76
N GLU A 41 5.64 9.71 7.95
CA GLU A 41 4.47 8.91 8.29
C GLU A 41 4.16 7.84 7.22
N LEU A 42 4.28 8.20 5.94
CA LEU A 42 4.06 7.27 4.83
C LEU A 42 5.07 6.10 4.85
N VAL A 43 6.34 6.39 5.15
CA VAL A 43 7.37 5.35 5.28
C VAL A 43 7.08 4.45 6.48
N GLU A 44 6.70 5.03 7.62
CA GLU A 44 6.36 4.25 8.82
C GLU A 44 5.17 3.31 8.56
N LEU A 45 4.12 3.80 7.90
CA LEU A 45 2.95 3.00 7.52
C LEU A 45 3.31 1.87 6.54
N GLU A 46 4.22 2.11 5.59
CA GLU A 46 4.68 1.08 4.66
C GLU A 46 5.47 -0.03 5.37
N VAL A 47 6.31 0.34 6.35
CA VAL A 47 7.02 -0.60 7.22
C VAL A 47 6.04 -1.39 8.08
N GLU A 48 5.07 -0.73 8.72
CA GLU A 48 4.07 -1.40 9.56
C GLU A 48 3.21 -2.38 8.75
N LYS A 49 2.75 -1.98 7.57
CA LYS A 49 2.02 -2.84 6.64
C LYS A 49 2.84 -4.09 6.27
N SER A 50 4.11 -3.89 5.95
CA SER A 50 5.02 -5.00 5.59
C SER A 50 5.22 -5.95 6.76
N ASN A 51 5.44 -5.42 7.97
CA ASN A 51 5.57 -6.23 9.18
C ASN A 51 4.29 -7.01 9.51
N THR A 52 3.14 -6.37 9.40
CA THR A 52 1.84 -7.00 9.61
C THR A 52 1.61 -8.14 8.62
N HIS A 53 1.98 -7.93 7.36
CA HIS A 53 1.90 -8.98 6.33
C HIS A 53 2.83 -10.17 6.64
N LEU A 54 4.06 -9.90 7.09
CA LEU A 54 5.01 -10.94 7.50
C LEU A 54 4.48 -11.74 8.71
N ILE A 55 3.91 -11.07 9.71
CA ILE A 55 3.29 -11.73 10.86
C ILE A 55 2.12 -12.60 10.41
N TYR A 56 1.27 -12.10 9.51
CA TYR A 56 0.18 -12.88 8.93
C TYR A 56 0.69 -14.13 8.22
N ILE A 57 1.67 -14.00 7.32
CA ILE A 57 2.27 -15.14 6.63
C ILE A 57 2.85 -16.13 7.63
N LYS A 58 3.61 -15.66 8.62
CA LYS A 58 4.22 -16.53 9.64
C LYS A 58 3.14 -17.31 10.41
N SER A 59 2.07 -16.63 10.82
CA SER A 59 0.99 -17.21 11.62
C SER A 59 0.16 -18.22 10.84
N PHE A 60 -0.15 -17.94 9.58
CA PHE A 60 -1.04 -18.75 8.75
C PHE A 60 -0.31 -19.61 7.71
N SER A 61 1.02 -19.63 7.73
CA SER A 61 1.78 -20.51 6.84
C SER A 61 1.47 -21.98 7.10
N THR A 62 1.55 -22.77 6.04
CA THR A 62 1.44 -24.24 6.10
C THR A 62 2.45 -24.85 7.06
N SER A 63 3.65 -24.28 7.14
CA SER A 63 4.68 -24.70 8.10
C SER A 63 4.23 -24.52 9.55
N ASN A 64 3.54 -23.42 9.88
CA ASN A 64 3.05 -23.20 11.24
C ASN A 64 1.87 -24.13 11.58
N MET A 65 0.96 -24.36 10.62
CA MET A 65 -0.11 -25.35 10.80
C MET A 65 0.44 -26.76 11.02
N GLU A 66 1.54 -27.12 10.34
CA GLU A 66 2.19 -28.41 10.54
C GLU A 66 2.85 -28.53 11.92
N LEU A 67 3.48 -27.46 12.42
CA LEU A 67 4.02 -27.41 13.78
C LEU A 67 2.91 -27.53 14.84
N LEU A 68 1.81 -26.79 14.69
CA LEU A 68 0.61 -26.89 15.54
C LEU A 68 -0.02 -28.29 15.49
N SER A 69 -0.10 -28.90 14.30
CA SER A 69 -0.60 -30.27 14.13
C SER A 69 0.27 -31.25 14.91
N LYS A 70 1.61 -31.12 14.81
CA LYS A 70 2.55 -31.97 15.56
C LYS A 70 2.42 -31.78 17.07
N SER A 71 2.29 -30.54 17.56
CA SER A 71 2.16 -30.28 19.01
C SER A 71 0.88 -30.85 19.60
N MET A 72 -0.20 -30.89 18.82
CA MET A 72 -1.50 -31.44 19.23
C MET A 72 -1.66 -32.94 18.89
N ASN A 73 -0.58 -33.63 18.51
CA ASN A 73 -0.58 -35.04 18.10
C ASN A 73 -1.49 -35.39 16.91
N TYR A 74 -1.85 -34.41 16.08
CA TYR A 74 -2.55 -34.65 14.84
C TYR A 74 -1.56 -35.17 13.79
N ARG A 75 -1.87 -36.32 13.20
CA ARG A 75 -1.12 -36.89 12.07
C ARG A 75 -1.79 -36.44 10.77
N ARG A 76 -0.98 -35.95 9.83
CA ARG A 76 -1.45 -35.68 8.47
C ARG A 76 -1.98 -36.99 7.88
N LEU A 77 -3.27 -37.03 7.55
CA LEU A 77 -3.85 -38.17 6.87
C LEU A 77 -3.31 -38.18 5.44
N ASP A 78 -2.59 -39.23 5.08
CA ASP A 78 -2.23 -39.46 3.69
C ASP A 78 -3.52 -39.66 2.90
N ILE A 79 -3.83 -38.69 2.04
CA ILE A 79 -4.92 -38.79 1.08
C ILE A 79 -4.47 -39.78 0.02
N HIS A 80 -4.59 -41.07 0.35
CA HIS A 80 -4.59 -42.12 -0.64
C HIS A 80 -5.85 -41.89 -1.45
N ASN A 81 -5.70 -41.39 -2.67
CA ASN A 81 -6.80 -41.14 -3.58
C ASN A 81 -7.41 -42.49 -4.03
N LYS A 82 -8.06 -43.19 -3.10
CA LYS A 82 -8.73 -44.48 -3.31
C LYS A 82 -10.21 -44.23 -3.55
N ASN A 83 -10.54 -43.42 -4.54
CA ASN A 83 -11.71 -43.68 -5.36
C ASN A 83 -11.71 -42.78 -6.61
N LYS A 84 -11.42 -43.36 -7.79
CA LYS A 84 -11.54 -42.65 -9.08
C LYS A 84 -13.02 -42.46 -9.51
N ASN A 85 -13.97 -43.09 -8.82
CA ASN A 85 -15.40 -43.12 -9.18
C ASN A 85 -16.29 -42.28 -8.24
N LEU A 86 -15.75 -41.29 -7.53
CA LEU A 86 -16.60 -40.35 -6.80
C LEU A 86 -17.21 -39.33 -7.77
N VAL A 87 -18.48 -39.52 -8.08
CA VAL A 87 -19.31 -38.50 -8.75
C VAL A 87 -19.43 -37.31 -7.79
N LYS A 88 -19.03 -36.13 -8.25
CA LYS A 88 -19.04 -34.91 -7.44
C LYS A 88 -20.51 -34.55 -7.14
N PRO A 89 -20.92 -34.43 -5.87
CA PRO A 89 -22.34 -34.30 -5.52
C PRO A 89 -23.01 -32.98 -5.96
N TYR A 90 -22.27 -32.03 -6.55
CA TYR A 90 -22.79 -30.72 -6.94
C TYR A 90 -22.10 -30.09 -8.17
N LYS A 91 -21.56 -30.90 -9.10
CA LYS A 91 -21.15 -30.32 -10.39
C LYS A 91 -22.42 -30.17 -11.25
N LEU A 92 -22.95 -28.94 -11.30
CA LEU A 92 -23.85 -28.54 -12.39
C LEU A 92 -23.11 -28.78 -13.71
N GLU A 93 -23.81 -29.35 -14.69
CA GLU A 93 -23.29 -29.57 -16.05
C GLU A 93 -23.03 -28.21 -16.70
N ASP A 94 -21.84 -27.68 -16.48
CA ASP A 94 -21.39 -26.48 -17.19
C ASP A 94 -20.95 -26.93 -18.58
N GLY A 95 -21.79 -26.63 -19.57
CA GLY A 95 -21.63 -27.03 -20.95
C GLY A 95 -20.26 -26.64 -21.50
N ASN A 96 -19.47 -27.67 -21.84
CA ASN A 96 -18.41 -27.70 -22.85
C ASN A 96 -17.51 -26.45 -23.00
N LYS A 97 -17.18 -25.75 -21.91
CA LYS A 97 -16.18 -24.68 -21.93
C LYS A 97 -14.84 -25.22 -21.42
N PRO A 98 -13.74 -25.05 -22.17
CA PRO A 98 -12.43 -25.52 -21.75
C PRO A 98 -11.99 -24.79 -20.48
N ILE A 99 -11.57 -25.57 -19.48
CA ILE A 99 -11.05 -25.05 -18.22
C ILE A 99 -9.70 -24.38 -18.52
N VAL A 100 -9.65 -23.05 -18.44
CA VAL A 100 -8.39 -22.30 -18.51
C VAL A 100 -7.69 -22.46 -17.17
N VAL A 101 -6.68 -23.31 -17.12
CA VAL A 101 -5.78 -23.43 -15.98
C VAL A 101 -4.74 -22.32 -16.08
N LEU A 102 -4.83 -21.32 -15.20
CA LEU A 102 -3.76 -20.33 -15.00
C LEU A 102 -2.60 -21.02 -14.29
N GLY A 103 -1.71 -21.65 -15.07
CA GLY A 103 -0.45 -22.16 -14.57
C GLY A 103 0.51 -21.00 -14.32
N PHE A 104 1.05 -20.92 -13.10
CA PHE A 104 2.26 -20.13 -12.84
C PHE A 104 3.43 -20.83 -13.52
N GLY A 105 3.67 -20.47 -14.79
CA GLY A 105 4.87 -20.84 -15.53
C GLY A 105 6.06 -20.09 -14.96
N GLY A 106 6.75 -20.69 -13.98
CA GLY A 106 8.12 -20.36 -13.68
C GLY A 106 9.02 -20.87 -14.80
N ARG A 107 9.54 -19.94 -15.59
CA ARG A 107 10.84 -20.07 -16.27
C ARG A 107 11.68 -18.88 -15.86
#